data_AF-A0A2D9WPN2-F1
#
_entry.id   AF-A0A2D9WPN2-F1
#
_cell.length_a   1.000
_cell.length_b   1.000
_cell.length_c   1.000
_cell.angle_alpha   90.00
_cell.angle_beta   90.00
_cell.angle_gamma   90.00
#
_symmetry.space_group_name_H-M   'P 1'
#
loop_
_entity.id
_entity.type
_entity.pdbx_description
1 polymer ?
#
loop_
_entity_poly.entity_id
_entity_poly.type
_entity_poly.pdbx_seq_one_letter_code
_entity_poly.pdbx_strand_id
1 'polypeptide(L)'
;MKKLVEQMWKEYGDEVIELEPHFRRLIEELRTKTSLTYPNLPFAPDEKIGGTITLTDAKILYLLIRTIKPKVIFEVGTWIGTSAMIMAEAVKKNGFGKIFTCDFNNYYSLSYEYNEYITYL
;
A
#
# COMPACT_ATOMS: atom_id res chain seq x y z
N MET A 1 -17.41 -7.14 -11.85
CA MET A 1 -16.89 -6.52 -10.61
C MET A 1 -17.42 -7.19 -9.34
N LYS A 2 -18.75 -7.30 -9.15
CA LYS A 2 -19.36 -7.95 -7.96
C LYS A 2 -18.80 -9.36 -7.65
N LYS A 3 -18.74 -10.25 -8.66
CA LYS A 3 -18.20 -11.62 -8.50
C LYS A 3 -16.73 -11.64 -8.03
N LEU A 4 -15.91 -10.70 -8.48
CA LEU A 4 -14.49 -10.62 -8.08
C LEU A 4 -14.37 -10.21 -6.61
N VAL A 5 -15.16 -9.22 -6.18
CA VAL A 5 -15.17 -8.79 -4.77
C VAL A 5 -15.67 -9.92 -3.86
N GLU A 6 -16.72 -10.63 -4.25
CA GLU A 6 -17.20 -11.82 -3.52
C GLU A 6 -16.11 -12.90 -3.41
N GLN A 7 -15.37 -13.15 -4.49
CA GLN A 7 -14.25 -14.08 -4.48
C GLN A 7 -13.12 -13.64 -3.54
N MET A 8 -12.70 -12.36 -3.63
CA MET A 8 -11.65 -11.79 -2.79
C MET A 8 -11.95 -12.00 -1.30
N TRP A 9 -13.18 -11.67 -0.88
CA TRP A 9 -13.60 -11.84 0.50
C TRP A 9 -13.71 -13.31 0.92
N LYS A 10 -14.21 -14.17 0.03
CA LYS A 10 -14.31 -15.61 0.30
C LYS A 10 -12.93 -16.26 0.49
N GLU A 11 -11.92 -15.84 -0.26
CA GLU A 11 -10.59 -16.46 -0.24
C GLU A 11 -9.67 -15.89 0.85
N TYR A 12 -9.71 -14.57 1.07
CA TYR A 12 -8.72 -13.86 1.90
C TYR A 12 -9.33 -12.86 2.88
N GLY A 13 -10.65 -12.93 3.13
CA GLY A 13 -11.36 -12.03 4.05
C GLY A 13 -10.84 -12.08 5.48
N ASP A 14 -10.63 -13.28 6.02
CA ASP A 14 -10.11 -13.44 7.38
C ASP A 14 -8.67 -12.91 7.49
N GLU A 15 -7.84 -13.21 6.48
CA GLU A 15 -6.45 -12.74 6.38
C GLU A 15 -6.37 -11.20 6.42
N VAL A 16 -7.25 -10.51 5.70
CA VAL A 16 -7.26 -9.04 5.68
C VAL A 16 -7.81 -8.43 6.98
N ILE A 17 -8.71 -9.14 7.67
CA ILE A 17 -9.21 -8.73 9.00
C ILE A 17 -8.08 -8.80 10.03
N GLU A 18 -7.29 -9.87 10.01
CA GLU A 18 -6.14 -10.04 10.89
C GLU A 18 -5.05 -8.98 10.65
N LEU A 19 -4.83 -8.60 9.39
CA LEU A 19 -3.83 -7.59 9.01
C LEU A 19 -4.29 -6.14 9.17
N GLU A 20 -5.58 -5.88 9.38
CA GLU A 20 -6.11 -4.53 9.49
C GLU A 20 -5.37 -3.66 10.53
N PRO A 21 -5.07 -4.13 11.75
CA PRO A 21 -4.34 -3.33 12.74
C PRO A 21 -2.94 -2.94 12.27
N HIS A 22 -2.28 -3.80 11.48
CA HIS A 22 -0.99 -3.52 10.88
C HIS A 22 -1.12 -2.44 9.80
N PHE A 23 -2.08 -2.55 8.88
CA PHE A 23 -2.29 -1.54 7.83
C PHE A 23 -2.62 -0.16 8.41
N ARG A 24 -3.47 -0.11 9.43
CA ARG A 24 -3.82 1.13 10.12
C ARG A 24 -2.57 1.81 10.71
N ARG A 25 -1.71 1.02 11.33
CA ARG A 25 -0.46 1.50 11.92
C ARG A 25 0.49 2.02 10.85
N LEU A 26 0.70 1.26 9.77
CA LEU A 26 1.56 1.65 8.66
C LEU A 26 1.13 2.99 8.05
N ILE A 27 -0.17 3.16 7.80
CA ILE A 27 -0.73 4.42 7.27
C ILE A 27 -0.40 5.60 8.20
N GLU A 28 -0.62 5.44 9.50
CA GLU A 28 -0.41 6.52 10.46
C GLU A 28 1.08 6.84 10.67
N GLU A 29 1.94 5.82 10.72
CA GLU A 29 3.39 5.97 10.86
C GLU A 29 3.98 6.70 9.64
N LEU A 30 3.60 6.31 8.41
CA LEU A 30 4.08 6.98 7.20
C LEU A 30 3.60 8.42 7.13
N ARG A 31 2.34 8.69 7.49
CA ARG A 31 1.82 10.07 7.54
C ARG A 31 2.53 10.91 8.58
N THR A 32 2.71 10.40 9.79
CA THR A 32 3.39 11.10 10.87
C THR A 32 4.84 11.40 10.50
N LYS A 33 5.55 10.41 9.94
CA LYS A 33 6.93 10.62 9.48
C LYS A 33 6.98 11.67 8.37
N THR A 34 6.06 11.60 7.41
CA THR A 34 5.98 12.55 6.29
C THR A 34 5.71 13.96 6.79
N SER A 35 4.74 14.15 7.68
CA SER A 35 4.38 15.48 8.20
C SER A 35 5.50 16.13 9.01
N LEU A 36 6.28 15.32 9.74
CA LEU A 36 7.47 15.79 10.46
C LEU A 36 8.62 16.14 9.51
N THR A 37 8.80 15.37 8.43
CA THR A 37 9.91 15.57 7.48
C THR A 37 9.62 16.71 6.50
N TYR A 38 8.37 16.83 6.05
CA TYR A 38 7.92 17.75 5.03
C TYR A 38 6.66 18.51 5.49
N PRO A 39 6.80 19.46 6.44
CA PRO A 39 5.66 20.12 7.08
C PRO A 39 4.85 21.03 6.15
N ASN A 40 5.38 21.37 4.97
CA ASN A 40 4.73 22.25 4.00
C ASN A 40 4.00 21.50 2.88
N LEU A 41 3.84 20.17 2.99
CA LEU A 41 3.09 19.41 2.00
C LEU A 41 1.58 19.74 2.05
N PRO A 42 0.86 19.57 0.94
CA PRO A 42 -0.58 19.78 0.90
C PRO A 42 -1.31 18.91 1.92
N PHE A 43 -2.38 19.47 2.47
CA PHE A 43 -3.35 18.73 3.26
C PHE A 43 -4.24 17.87 2.36
N ALA A 44 -4.50 16.64 2.80
CA ALA A 44 -5.52 15.80 2.23
C ALA A 44 -6.93 16.23 2.70
N PRO A 45 -8.00 15.71 2.07
CA PRO A 45 -9.37 16.03 2.46
C PRO A 45 -9.74 15.71 3.92
N ASP A 46 -8.96 14.84 4.58
CA ASP A 46 -9.09 14.52 6.01
C ASP A 46 -8.23 15.43 6.91
N GLU A 47 -7.80 16.59 6.40
CA GLU A 47 -7.03 17.63 7.10
C GLU A 47 -5.66 17.16 7.62
N LYS A 48 -5.15 16.03 7.11
CA LYS A 48 -3.81 15.52 7.41
C LYS A 48 -2.82 15.88 6.32
N ILE A 49 -1.60 16.26 6.73
CA ILE A 49 -0.46 16.49 5.82
C ILE A 49 -0.03 15.17 5.20
N GLY A 50 0.34 15.18 3.91
CA GLY A 50 0.83 13.98 3.23
C GLY A 50 -0.31 13.00 3.00
N GLY A 51 -1.19 13.34 2.06
CA GLY A 51 -2.32 12.49 1.67
C GLY A 51 -1.91 11.04 1.39
N THR A 52 -2.80 10.10 1.65
CA THR A 52 -2.54 8.67 1.46
C THR A 52 -3.85 7.94 1.23
N ILE A 53 -3.75 6.70 0.74
CA ILE A 53 -4.91 5.80 0.58
C ILE A 53 -5.63 5.56 1.90
N THR A 54 -6.94 5.34 1.83
CA THR A 54 -7.72 4.99 3.03
C THR A 54 -7.43 3.55 3.46
N LEU A 55 -7.82 3.20 4.68
CA LEU A 55 -7.74 1.81 5.13
C LEU A 55 -8.59 0.87 4.26
N THR A 56 -9.74 1.34 3.77
CA THR A 56 -10.59 0.56 2.88
C THR A 56 -9.87 0.28 1.56
N ASP A 57 -9.24 1.29 0.96
CA ASP A 57 -8.47 1.13 -0.27
C ASP A 57 -7.28 0.20 -0.08
N ALA A 58 -6.59 0.29 1.07
CA ALA A 58 -5.50 -0.61 1.42
C ALA A 58 -5.96 -2.08 1.43
N LYS A 59 -7.10 -2.37 2.07
CA LYS A 59 -7.68 -3.73 2.08
C LYS A 59 -8.02 -4.22 0.68
N ILE A 60 -8.61 -3.35 -0.15
CA ILE A 60 -8.98 -3.71 -1.52
C ILE A 60 -7.74 -4.03 -2.36
N LEU A 61 -6.70 -3.19 -2.30
CA LEU A 61 -5.45 -3.43 -3.02
C LEU A 61 -4.78 -4.73 -2.59
N TYR A 62 -4.72 -4.98 -1.28
CA TYR A 62 -4.17 -6.21 -0.72
C TYR A 62 -4.91 -7.44 -1.25
N LEU A 63 -6.23 -7.47 -1.08
CA LEU A 63 -7.08 -8.57 -1.53
C LEU A 63 -6.96 -8.78 -3.04
N LEU A 64 -6.90 -7.71 -3.84
CA LEU A 64 -6.83 -7.78 -5.30
C LEU A 64 -5.56 -8.52 -5.74
N ILE A 65 -4.43 -8.22 -5.10
CA ILE A 65 -3.14 -8.86 -5.40
C ILE A 65 -3.10 -10.29 -4.88
N ARG A 66 -3.69 -10.57 -3.72
CA ARG A 66 -3.81 -11.94 -3.20
C ARG A 66 -4.65 -12.85 -4.09
N THR A 67 -5.71 -12.30 -4.71
CA THR A 67 -6.58 -13.03 -5.63
C THR A 67 -5.99 -13.16 -7.03
N ILE A 68 -5.50 -12.08 -7.63
CA ILE A 68 -4.98 -12.11 -9.02
C ILE A 68 -3.59 -12.74 -9.08
N LYS A 69 -2.79 -12.60 -8.01
CA LYS A 69 -1.40 -13.06 -7.92
C LYS A 69 -0.53 -12.58 -9.09
N PRO A 70 -0.47 -11.26 -9.34
CA PRO A 70 0.32 -10.71 -10.44
C PRO A 70 1.81 -10.99 -10.24
N LYS A 71 2.51 -11.32 -11.32
CA LYS A 71 3.98 -11.45 -11.31
C LYS A 71 4.69 -10.10 -11.28
N VAL A 72 4.07 -9.09 -11.88
CA VAL A 72 4.60 -7.74 -12.00
C VAL A 72 3.48 -6.75 -11.74
N ILE A 73 3.73 -5.77 -10.87
CA ILE A 73 2.87 -4.64 -10.58
C ILE A 73 3.65 -3.38 -10.97
N PHE A 74 3.00 -2.47 -11.69
CA PHE A 74 3.53 -1.15 -11.99
C PHE A 74 2.63 -0.08 -11.36
N GLU A 75 3.20 0.78 -10.53
CA GLU A 75 2.52 1.88 -9.85
C GLU A 75 3.06 3.22 -10.37
N VAL A 76 2.14 4.12 -10.71
CA VAL A 76 2.46 5.51 -11.05
C VAL A 76 1.94 6.40 -9.93
N GLY A 77 2.84 7.09 -9.24
CA GLY A 77 2.56 7.87 -8.05
C GLY A 77 2.89 7.11 -6.76
N THR A 78 4.17 7.00 -6.42
CA THR A 78 4.64 6.41 -5.15
C THR A 78 4.25 7.25 -3.94
N TRP A 79 4.29 8.58 -4.07
CA TRP A 79 4.11 9.56 -2.99
C TRP A 79 4.89 9.19 -1.72
N ILE A 80 4.22 8.86 -0.61
CA ILE A 80 4.84 8.46 0.66
C ILE A 80 5.10 6.94 0.77
N GLY A 81 4.65 6.16 -0.22
CA GLY A 81 4.91 4.72 -0.35
C GLY A 81 3.87 3.78 0.28
N THR A 82 2.75 4.31 0.80
CA THR A 82 1.75 3.49 1.51
C THR A 82 1.16 2.39 0.64
N SER A 83 0.67 2.72 -0.55
CA SER A 83 0.09 1.74 -1.48
C SER A 83 1.12 0.70 -1.91
N ALA A 84 2.34 1.13 -2.27
CA ALA A 84 3.44 0.23 -2.62
C ALA A 84 3.71 -0.81 -1.52
N MET A 85 3.76 -0.41 -0.24
CA MET A 85 4.00 -1.32 0.87
C MET A 85 2.83 -2.26 1.16
N ILE A 86 1.59 -1.79 1.03
CA ILE A 86 0.40 -2.65 1.14
C ILE A 86 0.39 -3.72 0.04
N MET A 87 0.72 -3.32 -1.19
CA MET A 87 0.86 -4.25 -2.31
C MET A 87 2.01 -5.23 -2.08
N ALA A 88 3.11 -4.78 -1.48
CA ALA A 88 4.27 -5.62 -1.16
C ALA A 88 3.96 -6.67 -0.09
N GLU A 89 3.16 -6.34 0.92
CA GLU A 89 2.65 -7.34 1.89
C GLU A 89 1.87 -8.45 1.18
N ALA A 90 1.01 -8.12 0.21
CA ALA A 90 0.27 -9.12 -0.55
C ALA A 90 1.19 -9.98 -1.44
N VAL A 91 2.18 -9.37 -2.10
CA VAL A 91 3.21 -10.06 -2.90
C VAL A 91 4.03 -11.02 -2.03
N LYS A 92 4.48 -10.57 -0.86
CA LYS A 92 5.20 -11.38 0.12
C LYS A 92 4.39 -12.59 0.56
N LYS A 93 3.09 -12.42 0.83
CA LYS A 93 2.16 -13.51 1.19
C LYS A 93 1.89 -14.47 0.03
N ASN A 94 1.91 -13.99 -1.21
CA ASN A 94 1.87 -14.86 -2.39
C ASN A 94 3.15 -15.69 -2.56
N GLY A 95 4.26 -15.28 -1.95
CA GLY A 95 5.59 -15.90 -2.11
C GLY A 95 6.27 -15.56 -3.44
N PHE A 96 5.67 -14.70 -4.27
CA PHE A 96 6.25 -14.25 -5.54
C PHE A 96 5.62 -12.94 -6.01
N GLY A 97 6.35 -12.27 -6.92
CA GLY A 97 5.94 -11.02 -7.56
C GLY A 97 6.94 -9.90 -7.32
N LYS A 98 6.86 -8.84 -8.11
CA LYS A 98 7.66 -7.62 -7.97
C LYS A 98 6.80 -6.39 -8.25
N ILE A 99 7.09 -5.31 -7.54
CA ILE A 99 6.46 -4.00 -7.69
C ILE A 99 7.52 -3.06 -8.23
N PHE A 100 7.17 -2.37 -9.31
CA PHE A 100 7.90 -1.24 -9.83
C PHE A 100 7.04 0.00 -9.59
N THR A 101 7.60 1.01 -8.95
CA THR A 101 6.87 2.25 -8.66
C THR A 101 7.71 3.45 -9.07
N CYS A 102 7.05 4.50 -9.55
CA CYS A 102 7.73 5.75 -9.88
C CYS A 102 6.89 6.94 -9.42
N ASP A 103 7.58 8.04 -9.12
CA ASP A 103 6.96 9.33 -8.84
C ASP A 103 7.93 10.43 -9.32
N PHE A 104 7.40 11.61 -9.63
CA PHE A 104 8.26 12.76 -9.89
C PHE A 104 8.91 13.28 -8.59
N ASN A 105 8.28 13.02 -7.44
CA ASN A 105 8.73 13.49 -6.14
C ASN A 105 9.42 12.38 -5.33
N ASN A 106 10.38 12.77 -4.48
CA ASN A 106 11.13 11.88 -3.59
C ASN A 106 10.65 11.94 -2.13
N TYR A 107 9.33 11.98 -1.88
CA TYR A 107 8.78 12.03 -0.53
C TYR A 107 8.62 10.65 0.13
N TYR A 108 8.91 9.58 -0.60
CA TYR A 108 8.69 8.21 -0.14
C TYR A 108 9.66 7.81 0.97
N SER A 109 9.19 6.96 1.87
CA SER A 109 10.01 6.36 2.92
C SER A 109 9.78 4.86 2.97
N LEU A 110 10.33 4.12 2.01
CA LEU A 110 10.21 2.66 1.96
C LEU A 110 10.84 2.01 3.19
N SER A 111 10.09 1.09 3.82
CA SER A 111 10.67 0.21 4.84
C SER A 111 11.63 -0.77 4.17
N TYR A 112 12.80 -0.99 4.79
CA TYR A 112 13.78 -1.97 4.34
C TYR A 112 13.21 -3.38 4.20
N GLU A 113 12.15 -3.68 4.96
CA GLU A 113 11.41 -4.95 4.88
C GLU A 113 10.88 -5.24 3.46
N TYR A 114 10.57 -4.20 2.68
CA TYR A 114 9.99 -4.35 1.34
C TYR A 114 10.98 -4.21 0.20
N ASN A 115 12.28 -4.06 0.49
CA ASN A 115 13.31 -3.90 -0.55
C ASN A 115 13.40 -5.09 -1.50
N GLU A 116 13.04 -6.29 -1.03
CA GLU A 116 12.99 -7.46 -1.88
C GLU A 116 11.80 -7.44 -2.84
N TYR A 117 10.75 -6.65 -2.58
CA TYR A 117 9.51 -6.66 -3.37
C TYR A 117 9.33 -5.40 -4.20
N ILE A 118 9.86 -4.26 -3.75
CA ILE A 118 9.65 -2.95 -4.36
C ILE A 118 10.95 -2.46 -5.02
N THR A 119 10.86 -2.04 -6.27
CA THR A 119 11.88 -1.28 -6.99
C THR A 119 11.32 0.09 -7.34
N TYR A 120 11.95 1.15 -6.85
CA TYR A 120 11.65 2.53 -7.24
C TYR A 120 12.45 2.85 -8.52
N LEU A 121 11.77 3.39 -9.54
CA LEU A 121 12.34 3.71 -10.86
C LEU A 121 12.65 5.19 -11.02
#